data_AF-A0A948GQV9-F1
#
_entry.id   AF-A0A948GQV9-F1
#
_cell.length_a   1.000
_cell.length_b   1.000
_cell.length_c   1.000
_cell.angle_alpha   90.00
_cell.angle_beta   90.00
_cell.angle_gamma   90.00
#
_symmetry.space_group_name_H-M   'P 1'
#
loop_
_entity.id
_entity.type
_entity.pdbx_description
1 polymer ?
#
loop_
_entity_poly.entity_id
_entity_poly.type
_entity_poly.pdbx_seq_one_letter_code
_entity_poly.pdbx_strand_id
1 'polypeptide(L)'
;MLTDTPGKVIKRGGDPLAPFAAILDAADLRIANLECVISNRGQADPAKPYSFRAHPRVLKLLQRHFDVVGLANNHSGDFGPVAFGDMLDRLDNSGIAYFGGGRNLAAAHAPLLLERKGLRIALLGYNEFFPRWFEADDDKPGIAWSEDEQVEFDIANARKIHHADIVIPVMHWGWEHEASASPRQRQLARRMIDAGADAVVGGHPHVVQDIEIYRDKPIVYSLGNFVFDSFTEEVNNTGWLLRLELDRRGVRAMRTVVARIDREGTPHPDMAAHGPCWTAGQDDVVPCRGR
;
A
#
# COMPACT_ATOMS: atom_id res chain seq x y z
N MET A 1 5.79 3.45 11.38
CA MET A 1 4.43 3.84 10.97
C MET A 1 4.15 5.26 11.40
N LEU A 2 2.95 5.80 11.19
CA LEU A 2 2.56 7.14 11.71
C LEU A 2 2.29 7.17 13.22
N THR A 3 2.69 6.11 13.93
CA THR A 3 2.58 5.92 15.38
C THR A 3 3.92 6.27 16.05
N ASP A 4 4.01 6.07 17.37
CA ASP A 4 5.29 6.04 18.10
C ASP A 4 6.27 7.15 17.74
N THR A 5 7.46 6.85 17.20
CA THR A 5 8.50 7.86 16.96
C THR A 5 8.09 8.85 15.86
N PRO A 6 7.65 8.44 14.66
CA PRO A 6 7.12 9.38 13.67
C PRO A 6 5.89 10.16 14.20
N GLY A 7 5.03 9.51 14.99
CA GLY A 7 3.90 10.17 15.65
C GLY A 7 4.31 11.27 16.63
N LYS A 8 5.44 11.10 17.33
CA LYS A 8 6.06 12.13 18.19
C LYS A 8 6.68 13.26 17.37
N VAL A 9 7.34 12.96 16.24
CA VAL A 9 7.84 13.97 15.29
C VAL A 9 6.69 14.87 14.83
N ILE A 10 5.59 14.26 14.37
CA ILE A 10 4.39 14.98 13.91
C ILE A 10 3.78 15.81 15.05
N LYS A 11 3.71 15.27 16.28
CA LYS A 11 3.20 16.00 17.44
C LYS A 11 3.99 17.27 17.75
N ARG A 12 5.31 17.28 17.49
CA ARG A 12 6.19 18.44 17.68
C ARG A 12 6.19 19.40 16.49
N GLY A 13 5.40 19.14 15.45
CA GLY A 13 5.30 19.96 14.24
C GLY A 13 6.25 19.56 13.12
N GLY A 14 6.98 18.45 13.25
CA GLY A 14 7.79 17.88 12.17
C GLY A 14 6.93 17.19 11.10
N ASP A 15 7.52 17.01 9.92
CA ASP A 15 6.90 16.35 8.77
C ASP A 15 7.85 15.24 8.27
N PRO A 16 7.60 13.96 8.63
CA PRO A 16 8.47 12.84 8.22
C PRO A 16 8.40 12.56 6.71
N LEU A 17 7.49 13.18 5.96
CA LEU A 17 7.38 13.02 4.52
C LEU A 17 8.04 14.18 3.75
N ALA A 18 8.47 15.23 4.45
CA ALA A 18 9.13 16.39 3.84
C ALA A 18 10.31 16.05 2.92
N PRO A 19 11.20 15.08 3.24
CA PRO A 19 12.30 14.72 2.32
C PRO A 19 11.83 14.17 0.97
N PHE A 20 10.64 13.58 0.91
CA PHE A 20 10.04 13.03 -0.31
C PHE A 20 8.98 13.94 -0.95
N ALA A 21 8.63 15.08 -0.32
CA ALA A 21 7.54 15.94 -0.75
C ALA A 21 7.62 16.32 -2.23
N ALA A 22 8.79 16.79 -2.69
CA ALA A 22 8.96 17.19 -4.10
C ALA A 22 8.82 16.02 -5.09
N ILE A 23 9.18 14.79 -4.69
CA ILE A 23 9.04 13.60 -5.53
C ILE A 23 7.56 13.17 -5.58
N LEU A 24 6.87 13.23 -4.45
CA LEU A 24 5.44 12.95 -4.35
C LEU A 24 4.61 13.98 -5.14
N ASP A 25 4.92 15.26 -5.02
CA ASP A 25 4.20 16.37 -5.68
C ASP A 25 4.32 16.33 -7.21
N ALA A 26 5.32 15.61 -7.75
CA ALA A 26 5.47 15.41 -9.19
C ALA A 26 4.53 14.33 -9.75
N ALA A 27 3.82 13.58 -8.90
CA ALA A 27 2.89 12.52 -9.32
C ALA A 27 1.46 13.06 -9.48
N ASP A 28 0.72 12.51 -10.45
CA ASP A 28 -0.69 12.86 -10.68
C ASP A 28 -1.64 12.23 -9.65
N LEU A 29 -1.19 11.15 -8.99
CA LEU A 29 -1.89 10.40 -7.97
C LEU A 29 -0.87 9.80 -7.00
N ARG A 30 -1.08 9.99 -5.70
CA ARG A 30 -0.17 9.57 -4.62
C ARG A 30 -0.89 8.60 -3.70
N ILE A 31 -0.34 7.39 -3.58
CA ILE A 31 -0.97 6.26 -2.88
C ILE A 31 -0.01 5.75 -1.79
N ALA A 32 -0.55 5.41 -0.62
CA ALA A 32 0.21 4.76 0.46
C ALA A 32 -0.57 3.58 1.06
N ASN A 33 0.14 2.59 1.61
CA ASN A 33 -0.47 1.66 2.57
C ASN A 33 -0.51 2.32 3.96
N LEU A 34 -1.69 2.40 4.57
CA LEU A 34 -1.86 2.93 5.92
C LEU A 34 -1.94 1.76 6.91
N GLU A 35 -0.79 1.34 7.41
CA GLU A 35 -0.63 0.15 8.25
C GLU A 35 -0.88 0.42 9.75
N CYS A 36 -1.80 1.32 10.06
CA CYS A 36 -2.19 1.61 11.44
C CYS A 36 -3.58 2.21 11.47
N VAL A 37 -4.29 2.03 12.59
CA VAL A 37 -5.60 2.67 12.75
C VAL A 37 -5.44 4.13 13.18
N ILE A 38 -6.18 5.04 12.55
CA ILE A 38 -6.22 6.46 12.95
C ILE A 38 -7.44 6.70 13.82
N SER A 39 -7.26 6.67 15.14
CA SER A 39 -8.35 6.91 16.08
C SER A 39 -7.84 7.31 17.46
N ASN A 40 -8.73 7.89 18.28
CA ASN A 40 -8.55 8.01 19.72
C ASN A 40 -9.51 7.08 20.50
N ARG A 41 -10.25 6.22 19.79
CA ARG A 41 -11.26 5.30 20.30
C ARG A 41 -10.76 3.85 20.21
N GLY A 42 -11.60 2.94 20.69
CA GLY A 42 -11.32 1.50 20.68
C GLY A 42 -10.30 1.07 21.73
N GLN A 43 -10.10 -0.23 21.83
CA GLN A 43 -9.19 -0.88 22.76
C GLN A 43 -8.29 -1.83 21.97
N ALA A 44 -7.00 -1.81 22.27
CA ALA A 44 -6.05 -2.73 21.65
C ALA A 44 -6.42 -4.17 21.97
N ASP A 45 -6.22 -5.08 21.02
CA ASP A 45 -6.28 -6.51 21.31
C ASP A 45 -5.13 -6.89 22.27
N PRO A 46 -5.42 -7.31 23.51
CA PRO A 46 -4.38 -7.65 24.49
C PRO A 46 -3.55 -8.88 24.09
N ALA A 47 -4.03 -9.72 23.17
CA ALA A 47 -3.29 -10.88 22.68
C ALA A 47 -2.31 -10.53 21.55
N LYS A 48 -2.42 -9.34 20.95
CA LYS A 48 -1.57 -8.94 19.84
C LYS A 48 -0.27 -8.31 20.35
N PRO A 49 0.91 -8.82 19.95
CA PRO A 49 2.20 -8.35 20.48
C PRO A 49 2.51 -6.90 20.09
N TYR A 50 2.06 -6.47 18.92
CA TYR A 50 2.26 -5.13 18.39
C TYR A 50 0.93 -4.56 17.89
N SER A 51 0.55 -3.40 18.43
CA SER A 51 -0.67 -2.70 18.07
C SER A 51 -0.35 -1.25 17.72
N PHE A 52 -0.79 -0.80 16.55
CA PHE A 52 -0.42 0.51 16.01
C PHE A 52 -1.63 1.40 15.84
N ARG A 53 -1.68 2.47 16.65
CA ARG A 53 -2.68 3.54 16.53
C ARG A 53 -2.04 4.91 16.40
N ALA A 54 -2.33 5.56 15.28
CA ALA A 54 -1.94 6.93 15.06
C ALA A 54 -3.02 7.88 15.60
N HIS A 55 -2.58 8.99 16.19
CA HIS A 55 -3.52 10.04 16.61
C HIS A 55 -4.10 10.75 15.38
N PRO A 56 -5.38 11.17 15.36
CA PRO A 56 -6.01 11.88 14.23
C PRO A 56 -5.33 13.15 13.73
N ARG A 57 -4.29 13.63 14.41
CA ARG A 57 -3.49 14.79 13.96
C ARG A 57 -2.74 14.49 12.66
N VAL A 58 -2.44 13.21 12.41
CA VAL A 58 -1.70 12.76 11.22
C VAL A 58 -2.50 12.94 9.93
N LEU A 59 -3.83 13.11 10.00
CA LEU A 59 -4.68 13.29 8.81
C LEU A 59 -4.27 14.51 7.98
N LYS A 60 -3.90 15.62 8.63
CA LYS A 60 -3.41 16.82 7.92
C LYS A 60 -2.13 16.56 7.14
N LEU A 61 -1.26 15.70 7.67
CA LEU A 61 -0.03 15.29 7.01
C LEU A 61 -0.36 14.38 5.82
N LEU A 62 -1.23 13.40 6.01
CA LEU A 62 -1.66 12.49 4.96
C LEU A 62 -2.34 13.25 3.80
N GLN A 63 -3.28 14.16 4.10
CA GLN A 63 -3.94 15.01 3.10
C GLN A 63 -2.97 15.81 2.23
N ARG A 64 -1.84 16.23 2.81
CA ARG A 64 -0.83 17.01 2.09
C ARG A 64 -0.11 16.16 1.05
N HIS A 65 0.24 14.94 1.42
CA HIS A 65 1.22 14.11 0.70
C HIS A 65 0.61 12.95 -0.08
N PHE A 66 -0.62 12.56 0.23
CA PHE A 66 -1.30 11.41 -0.38
C PHE A 66 -2.75 11.74 -0.72
N ASP A 67 -3.21 11.19 -1.84
CA ASP A 67 -4.59 11.29 -2.29
C ASP A 67 -5.42 10.07 -1.82
N VAL A 68 -4.74 8.93 -1.65
CA VAL A 68 -5.35 7.62 -1.40
C VAL A 68 -4.56 6.83 -0.37
N VAL A 69 -5.25 6.11 0.51
CA VAL A 69 -4.65 5.11 1.40
C VAL A 69 -5.27 3.71 1.25
N GLY A 70 -4.43 2.68 1.19
CA GLY A 70 -4.85 1.29 1.29
C GLY A 70 -5.00 0.87 2.75
N LEU A 71 -6.07 0.13 3.06
CA LEU A 71 -6.41 -0.28 4.43
C LEU A 71 -6.32 -1.80 4.64
N ALA A 72 -6.20 -2.60 3.59
CA ALA A 72 -6.12 -4.04 3.70
C ALA A 72 -4.76 -4.50 4.22
N ASN A 73 -4.58 -4.49 5.53
CA ASN A 73 -3.38 -4.96 6.19
C ASN A 73 -3.70 -5.53 7.57
N ASN A 74 -2.72 -6.20 8.16
CA ASN A 74 -2.84 -6.88 9.45
C ASN A 74 -3.06 -5.93 10.65
N HIS A 75 -2.83 -4.62 10.50
CA HIS A 75 -2.86 -3.62 11.58
C HIS A 75 -4.05 -2.65 11.57
N SER A 76 -4.85 -2.64 10.51
CA SER A 76 -6.09 -1.84 10.44
C SER A 76 -7.08 -2.15 11.56
N GLY A 77 -7.06 -3.40 12.05
CA GLY A 77 -7.97 -3.87 13.08
C GLY A 77 -7.54 -3.63 14.51
N ASP A 78 -6.32 -3.16 14.78
CA ASP A 78 -5.63 -3.32 16.07
C ASP A 78 -6.41 -2.83 17.29
N PHE A 79 -7.32 -1.86 17.12
CA PHE A 79 -8.13 -1.28 18.18
C PHE A 79 -9.64 -1.60 18.04
N GLY A 80 -9.95 -2.64 17.27
CA GLY A 80 -11.28 -3.17 17.05
C GLY A 80 -12.15 -2.35 16.08
N PRO A 81 -13.38 -2.83 15.80
CA PRO A 81 -14.28 -2.24 14.81
C PRO A 81 -14.71 -0.80 15.13
N VAL A 82 -14.70 -0.41 16.42
CA VAL A 82 -15.00 0.97 16.83
C VAL A 82 -13.93 1.95 16.35
N ALA A 83 -12.65 1.59 16.50
CA ALA A 83 -11.55 2.44 16.05
C ALA A 83 -11.45 2.46 14.52
N PHE A 84 -11.64 1.31 13.89
CA PHE A 84 -11.64 1.21 12.43
C PHE A 84 -12.79 2.02 11.81
N GLY A 85 -14.02 1.90 12.31
CA GLY A 85 -15.15 2.72 11.86
C GLY A 85 -14.92 4.23 12.05
N ASP A 86 -14.35 4.64 13.20
CA ASP A 86 -13.95 6.03 13.44
C ASP A 86 -12.84 6.50 12.48
N MET A 87 -11.92 5.61 12.07
CA MET A 87 -10.94 5.91 11.03
C MET A 87 -11.61 6.12 9.66
N LEU A 88 -12.56 5.26 9.27
CA LEU A 88 -13.30 5.44 8.00
C LEU A 88 -14.02 6.80 7.97
N ASP A 89 -14.75 7.13 9.05
CA ASP A 89 -15.41 8.44 9.20
C ASP A 89 -14.42 9.61 9.04
N ARG A 90 -13.22 9.47 9.59
CA ARG A 90 -12.19 10.52 9.52
C ARG A 90 -11.59 10.65 8.12
N LEU A 91 -11.35 9.54 7.43
CA LEU A 91 -10.86 9.54 6.06
C LEU A 91 -11.87 10.22 5.14
N ASP A 92 -13.15 9.83 5.24
CA ASP A 92 -14.27 10.45 4.51
C ASP A 92 -14.31 11.97 4.74
N ASN A 93 -14.29 12.41 6.00
CA ASN A 93 -14.32 13.84 6.36
C ASN A 93 -13.05 14.61 5.97
N SER A 94 -11.94 13.90 5.75
CA SER A 94 -10.67 14.49 5.31
C SER A 94 -10.52 14.54 3.78
N GLY A 95 -11.41 13.90 3.03
CA GLY A 95 -11.27 13.80 1.57
C GLY A 95 -10.07 12.95 1.12
N ILE A 96 -9.49 12.14 2.01
CA ILE A 96 -8.51 11.11 1.64
C ILE A 96 -9.31 9.88 1.21
N ALA A 97 -9.19 9.48 -0.05
CA ALA A 97 -9.84 8.28 -0.54
C ALA A 97 -9.16 7.02 0.02
N TYR A 98 -9.89 5.90 0.08
CA TYR A 98 -9.32 4.65 0.57
C TYR A 98 -9.90 3.43 -0.14
N PHE A 99 -9.21 2.29 0.02
CA PHE A 99 -9.59 1.00 -0.56
C PHE A 99 -9.12 -0.17 0.31
N GLY A 100 -9.65 -1.37 0.05
CA GLY A 100 -9.28 -2.60 0.78
C GLY A 100 -9.84 -2.69 2.21
N GLY A 101 -10.78 -1.82 2.55
CA GLY A 101 -11.46 -1.82 3.84
C GLY A 101 -12.77 -1.06 3.76
N GLY A 102 -13.73 -1.45 4.57
CA GLY A 102 -15.09 -0.93 4.44
C GLY A 102 -15.98 -1.23 5.63
N ARG A 103 -17.22 -0.73 5.57
CA ARG A 103 -18.23 -0.96 6.61
C ARG A 103 -18.83 -2.37 6.58
N ASN A 104 -18.59 -3.10 5.50
CA ASN A 104 -19.00 -4.48 5.28
C ASN A 104 -18.13 -5.10 4.18
N LEU A 105 -18.34 -6.39 3.92
CA LEU A 105 -17.62 -7.20 2.93
C LEU A 105 -17.65 -6.57 1.54
N ALA A 106 -18.84 -6.18 1.07
CA ALA A 106 -19.01 -5.58 -0.25
C ALA A 106 -18.22 -4.27 -0.41
N ALA A 107 -18.24 -3.40 0.60
CA ALA A 107 -17.48 -2.15 0.59
C ALA A 107 -15.96 -2.39 0.69
N ALA A 108 -15.52 -3.41 1.44
CA ALA A 108 -14.11 -3.72 1.58
C ALA A 108 -13.50 -4.24 0.26
N HIS A 109 -14.26 -5.05 -0.49
CA HIS A 109 -13.87 -5.62 -1.78
C HIS A 109 -14.15 -4.71 -2.98
N ALA A 110 -14.91 -3.62 -2.81
CA ALA A 110 -15.19 -2.70 -3.90
C ALA A 110 -13.91 -2.00 -4.39
N PRO A 111 -13.68 -1.91 -5.72
CA PRO A 111 -12.56 -1.14 -6.23
C PRO A 111 -12.77 0.36 -5.95
N LEU A 112 -11.72 1.02 -5.49
CA LEU A 112 -11.68 2.48 -5.53
C LEU A 112 -11.40 2.92 -6.97
N LEU A 113 -12.34 3.67 -7.56
CA LEU A 113 -12.23 4.19 -8.91
C LEU A 113 -11.83 5.67 -8.87
N LEU A 114 -10.77 6.00 -9.60
CA LEU A 114 -10.23 7.36 -9.69
C LEU A 114 -10.05 7.74 -11.15
N GLU A 115 -10.41 8.96 -11.49
CA GLU A 115 -10.16 9.50 -12.83
C GLU A 115 -9.02 10.52 -12.78
N ARG A 116 -7.99 10.31 -13.61
CA ARG A 116 -6.83 11.21 -13.73
C ARG A 116 -6.39 11.26 -15.19
N LYS A 117 -6.27 12.46 -15.75
CA LYS A 117 -5.84 12.68 -17.15
C LYS A 117 -6.59 11.81 -18.18
N GLY A 118 -7.88 11.55 -17.95
CA GLY A 118 -8.72 10.75 -18.85
C GLY A 118 -8.49 9.24 -18.80
N LEU A 119 -7.80 8.74 -17.76
CA LEU A 119 -7.73 7.33 -17.38
C LEU A 119 -8.59 7.08 -16.14
N ARG A 120 -9.40 6.03 -16.18
CA ARG A 120 -10.09 5.47 -15.01
C ARG A 120 -9.24 4.36 -14.39
N ILE A 121 -8.74 4.60 -13.19
CA ILE A 121 -7.83 3.72 -12.45
C ILE A 121 -8.61 3.06 -11.32
N ALA A 122 -8.59 1.72 -11.26
CA ALA A 122 -9.13 0.93 -10.17
C ALA A 122 -8.01 0.47 -9.23
N LEU A 123 -8.16 0.75 -7.94
CA LEU A 123 -7.31 0.25 -6.88
C LEU A 123 -8.10 -0.76 -6.04
N LEU A 124 -7.50 -1.94 -5.83
CA LEU A 124 -8.03 -3.01 -4.99
C LEU A 124 -6.98 -3.32 -3.92
N GLY A 125 -7.40 -3.75 -2.73
CA GLY A 125 -6.47 -3.98 -1.62
C GLY A 125 -6.85 -5.23 -0.87
N TYR A 126 -5.87 -6.09 -0.55
CA TYR A 126 -6.12 -7.33 0.19
C TYR A 126 -5.03 -7.64 1.21
N ASN A 127 -5.44 -8.25 2.32
CA ASN A 127 -4.54 -8.84 3.30
C ASN A 127 -4.54 -10.36 3.19
N GLU A 128 -3.35 -10.96 3.22
CA GLU A 128 -3.14 -12.41 3.25
C GLU A 128 -2.34 -12.83 4.51
N PHE A 129 -1.91 -11.88 5.35
CA PHE A 129 -1.09 -12.20 6.50
C PHE A 129 -1.91 -12.76 7.66
N PHE A 130 -1.57 -13.97 8.10
CA PHE A 130 -2.23 -14.69 9.18
C PHE A 130 -1.85 -14.13 10.58
N PRO A 131 -2.76 -14.23 11.57
CA PRO A 131 -4.07 -14.88 11.51
C PRO A 131 -5.13 -14.06 10.76
N ARG A 132 -6.14 -14.74 10.19
CA ARG A 132 -7.33 -14.10 9.63
C ARG A 132 -8.26 -13.67 10.76
N TRP A 133 -8.24 -12.40 11.15
CA TRP A 133 -8.93 -11.95 12.36
C TRP A 133 -9.78 -10.69 12.21
N PHE A 134 -9.45 -9.80 11.27
CA PHE A 134 -10.15 -8.51 11.07
C PHE A 134 -10.79 -8.34 9.70
N GLU A 135 -11.20 -9.46 9.11
CA GLU A 135 -11.95 -9.44 7.86
C GLU A 135 -13.33 -8.79 8.04
N ALA A 136 -13.77 -8.07 7.00
CA ALA A 136 -15.13 -7.56 6.90
C ALA A 136 -16.16 -8.68 6.66
N ASP A 137 -17.35 -8.56 7.24
CA ASP A 137 -18.46 -9.49 7.00
C ASP A 137 -19.65 -8.73 6.37
N ASP A 138 -20.73 -9.42 6.05
CA ASP A 138 -21.93 -8.85 5.42
C ASP A 138 -22.48 -7.60 6.12
N ASP A 139 -22.44 -7.56 7.46
CA ASP A 139 -22.89 -6.44 8.29
C ASP A 139 -21.82 -5.87 9.24
N LYS A 140 -20.55 -6.27 9.06
CA LYS A 140 -19.45 -5.95 9.97
C LYS A 140 -18.30 -5.21 9.27
N PRO A 141 -17.80 -4.10 9.84
CA PRO A 141 -16.65 -3.40 9.27
C PRO A 141 -15.37 -4.21 9.42
N GLY A 142 -14.50 -4.10 8.42
CA GLY A 142 -13.21 -4.77 8.40
C GLY A 142 -12.46 -4.54 7.09
N ILE A 143 -11.44 -5.35 6.88
CA ILE A 143 -10.61 -5.32 5.67
C ILE A 143 -10.99 -6.42 4.68
N ALA A 144 -10.64 -6.24 3.40
CA ALA A 144 -10.76 -7.29 2.40
C ALA A 144 -9.68 -8.35 2.63
N TRP A 145 -10.11 -9.57 2.94
CA TRP A 145 -9.20 -10.71 3.04
C TRP A 145 -8.94 -11.29 1.64
N SER A 146 -7.72 -11.77 1.43
CA SER A 146 -7.33 -12.38 0.17
C SER A 146 -7.83 -13.83 0.10
N GLU A 147 -8.88 -14.04 -0.69
CA GLU A 147 -9.28 -15.35 -1.22
C GLU A 147 -9.08 -15.36 -2.73
N ASP A 148 -8.36 -16.34 -3.26
CA ASP A 148 -7.87 -16.31 -4.64
C ASP A 148 -8.97 -16.08 -5.67
N GLU A 149 -10.06 -16.85 -5.56
CA GLU A 149 -11.18 -16.76 -6.49
C GLU A 149 -11.91 -15.42 -6.37
N GLN A 150 -12.02 -14.86 -5.17
CA GLN A 150 -12.63 -13.56 -4.93
C GLN A 150 -11.76 -12.44 -5.50
N VAL A 151 -10.45 -12.50 -5.29
CA VAL A 151 -9.49 -11.52 -5.82
C VAL A 151 -9.53 -11.48 -7.35
N GLU A 152 -9.52 -12.64 -8.01
CA GLU A 152 -9.63 -12.71 -9.47
C GLU A 152 -10.97 -12.16 -9.97
N PHE A 153 -12.05 -12.50 -9.27
CA PHE A 153 -13.39 -12.00 -9.58
C PHE A 153 -13.47 -10.47 -9.49
N ASP A 154 -12.94 -9.89 -8.42
CA ASP A 154 -12.94 -8.44 -8.18
C ASP A 154 -12.10 -7.71 -9.25
N ILE A 155 -10.92 -8.24 -9.60
CA ILE A 155 -10.07 -7.70 -10.67
C ILE A 155 -10.78 -7.75 -12.02
N ALA A 156 -11.40 -8.89 -12.35
CA ALA A 156 -12.14 -9.04 -13.60
C ALA A 156 -13.33 -8.08 -13.67
N ASN A 157 -14.02 -7.85 -12.54
CA ASN A 157 -15.16 -6.93 -12.46
C ASN A 157 -14.76 -5.46 -12.51
N ALA A 158 -13.61 -5.09 -11.96
CA ALA A 158 -13.05 -3.74 -12.13
C ALA A 158 -12.95 -3.37 -13.62
N ARG A 159 -12.58 -4.33 -14.47
CA ARG A 159 -12.57 -4.16 -15.93
C ARG A 159 -13.98 -4.20 -16.53
N LYS A 160 -14.72 -5.29 -16.30
CA LYS A 160 -15.95 -5.62 -17.03
C LYS A 160 -17.15 -4.77 -16.62
N ILE A 161 -17.29 -4.50 -15.33
CA ILE A 161 -18.44 -3.82 -14.73
C ILE A 161 -18.12 -2.34 -14.50
N HIS A 162 -16.94 -2.05 -13.96
CA HIS A 162 -16.57 -0.67 -13.60
C HIS A 162 -15.86 0.11 -14.73
N HIS A 163 -15.55 -0.58 -15.83
CA HIS A 163 -14.90 -0.01 -17.02
C HIS A 163 -13.58 0.70 -16.69
N ALA A 164 -12.79 0.13 -15.77
CA ALA A 164 -11.47 0.65 -15.48
C ALA A 164 -10.53 0.49 -16.69
N ASP A 165 -9.77 1.54 -17.02
CA ASP A 165 -8.68 1.50 -18.00
C ASP A 165 -7.42 0.86 -17.39
N ILE A 166 -7.22 1.02 -16.09
CA ILE A 166 -6.08 0.46 -15.35
C ILE A 166 -6.58 -0.21 -14.07
N VAL A 167 -6.10 -1.42 -13.77
CA VAL A 167 -6.42 -2.15 -12.53
C VAL A 167 -5.14 -2.50 -11.78
N ILE A 168 -5.00 -2.03 -10.53
CA ILE A 168 -3.83 -2.28 -9.68
C ILE A 168 -4.29 -2.82 -8.32
N PRO A 169 -4.23 -4.15 -8.08
CA PRO A 169 -4.29 -4.72 -6.75
C PRO A 169 -3.03 -4.39 -5.93
N VAL A 170 -3.23 -4.06 -4.66
CA VAL A 170 -2.20 -3.82 -3.65
C VAL A 170 -2.32 -4.86 -2.54
N MET A 171 -1.25 -5.61 -2.29
CA MET A 171 -1.25 -6.79 -1.44
C MET A 171 -0.43 -6.58 -0.17
N HIS A 172 -0.99 -7.04 0.94
CA HIS A 172 -0.29 -7.15 2.22
C HIS A 172 -0.09 -8.64 2.54
N TRP A 173 1.11 -9.17 2.28
CA TRP A 173 1.34 -10.62 2.16
C TRP A 173 2.79 -11.05 2.39
N GLY A 174 3.04 -12.35 2.32
CA GLY A 174 4.38 -12.91 2.51
C GLY A 174 4.78 -12.99 3.99
N TRP A 175 6.07 -13.27 4.22
CA TRP A 175 6.62 -13.44 5.55
C TRP A 175 7.56 -12.30 5.90
N GLU A 176 7.50 -11.84 7.13
CA GLU A 176 8.40 -10.81 7.66
C GLU A 176 9.87 -11.21 7.50
N HIS A 177 10.69 -10.26 7.08
CA HIS A 177 12.15 -10.38 6.88
C HIS A 177 12.61 -11.30 5.74
N GLU A 178 11.70 -11.89 4.98
CA GLU A 178 12.07 -12.68 3.79
C GLU A 178 12.38 -11.77 2.60
N ALA A 179 13.64 -11.77 2.14
CA ALA A 179 14.12 -10.89 1.07
C ALA A 179 13.64 -11.30 -0.34
N SER A 180 13.07 -12.50 -0.50
CA SER A 180 12.57 -13.02 -1.78
C SER A 180 11.10 -13.38 -1.69
N ALA A 181 10.35 -13.10 -2.75
CA ALA A 181 8.94 -13.46 -2.81
C ALA A 181 8.74 -14.98 -2.76
N SER A 182 7.82 -15.43 -1.92
CA SER A 182 7.47 -16.84 -1.75
C SER A 182 6.76 -17.40 -2.98
N PRO A 183 6.79 -18.74 -3.20
CA PRO A 183 6.03 -19.37 -4.29
C PRO A 183 4.53 -19.03 -4.28
N ARG A 184 3.94 -18.86 -3.08
CA ARG A 184 2.55 -18.47 -2.89
C ARG A 184 2.26 -17.07 -3.43
N GLN A 185 3.08 -16.08 -3.06
CA GLN A 185 2.97 -14.71 -3.58
C GLN A 185 3.05 -14.71 -5.11
N ARG A 186 4.01 -15.43 -5.69
CA ARG A 186 4.18 -15.50 -7.15
C ARG A 186 2.98 -16.12 -7.86
N GLN A 187 2.47 -17.23 -7.32
CA GLN A 187 1.32 -17.91 -7.88
C GLN A 187 0.11 -16.98 -7.94
N LEU A 188 -0.21 -16.32 -6.82
CA LEU A 188 -1.36 -15.43 -6.74
C LEU A 188 -1.17 -14.17 -7.59
N ALA A 189 0.01 -13.55 -7.57
CA ALA A 189 0.29 -12.36 -8.39
C ALA A 189 0.12 -12.62 -9.89
N ARG A 190 0.54 -13.80 -10.38
CA ARG A 190 0.31 -14.20 -11.77
C ARG A 190 -1.18 -14.42 -12.08
N ARG A 191 -1.95 -15.04 -11.16
CA ARG A 191 -3.42 -15.16 -11.27
C ARG A 191 -4.08 -13.78 -11.36
N MET A 192 -3.62 -12.79 -10.59
CA MET A 192 -4.14 -11.41 -10.66
C MET A 192 -3.89 -10.77 -12.03
N ILE A 193 -2.68 -10.91 -12.58
CA ILE A 193 -2.35 -10.41 -13.93
C ILE A 193 -3.23 -11.11 -14.98
N ASP A 194 -3.40 -12.43 -14.87
CA ASP A 194 -4.25 -13.22 -15.78
C ASP A 194 -5.73 -12.83 -15.70
N ALA A 195 -6.21 -12.42 -14.50
CA ALA A 195 -7.56 -11.90 -14.30
C ALA A 195 -7.78 -10.48 -14.86
N GLY A 196 -6.70 -9.76 -15.18
CA GLY A 196 -6.76 -8.48 -15.89
C GLY A 196 -6.09 -7.30 -15.19
N ALA A 197 -5.36 -7.53 -14.09
CA ALA A 197 -4.53 -6.49 -13.46
C ALA A 197 -3.42 -6.02 -14.40
N ASP A 198 -3.04 -4.74 -14.31
CA ASP A 198 -1.98 -4.12 -15.13
C ASP A 198 -0.66 -3.98 -14.37
N ALA A 199 -0.71 -4.10 -13.05
CA ALA A 199 0.42 -4.25 -12.16
C ALA A 199 -0.05 -4.94 -10.87
N VAL A 200 0.88 -5.49 -10.10
CA VAL A 200 0.60 -5.91 -8.71
C VAL A 200 1.64 -5.26 -7.82
N VAL A 201 1.22 -4.67 -6.70
CA VAL A 201 2.12 -4.00 -5.74
C VAL A 201 1.95 -4.63 -4.37
N GLY A 202 3.03 -5.11 -3.78
CA GLY A 202 3.03 -5.75 -2.48
C GLY A 202 3.75 -4.94 -1.39
N GLY A 203 3.47 -5.31 -0.16
CA GLY A 203 4.16 -4.90 1.07
C GLY A 203 3.91 -5.94 2.16
N HIS A 204 4.22 -5.62 3.42
CA HIS A 204 4.23 -6.45 4.63
C HIS A 204 5.59 -7.00 5.11
N PRO A 205 6.46 -7.61 4.27
CA PRO A 205 7.68 -8.28 4.75
C PRO A 205 8.70 -7.41 5.50
N HIS A 206 8.45 -6.10 5.63
CA HIS A 206 9.36 -5.10 6.20
C HIS A 206 10.73 -5.00 5.51
N VAL A 207 10.89 -5.62 4.34
CA VAL A 207 12.06 -5.54 3.46
C VAL A 207 11.57 -5.40 2.02
N VAL A 208 12.39 -4.80 1.16
CA VAL A 208 12.14 -4.85 -0.29
C VAL A 208 12.27 -6.29 -0.78
N GLN A 209 11.39 -6.69 -1.70
CA GLN A 209 11.47 -7.98 -2.37
C GLN A 209 11.67 -7.78 -3.87
N ASP A 210 11.97 -8.86 -4.57
CA ASP A 210 12.21 -8.85 -6.00
C ASP A 210 11.00 -8.36 -6.82
N ILE A 211 11.26 -8.09 -8.10
CA ILE A 211 10.25 -7.68 -9.08
C ILE A 211 10.24 -8.70 -10.20
N GLU A 212 9.04 -9.05 -10.64
CA GLU A 212 8.83 -9.94 -11.77
C GLU A 212 8.08 -9.20 -12.88
N ILE A 213 8.50 -9.40 -14.13
CA ILE A 213 7.71 -9.01 -15.30
C ILE A 213 6.98 -10.26 -15.80
N TYR A 214 5.66 -10.26 -15.69
CA TYR A 214 4.82 -11.36 -16.15
C TYR A 214 3.85 -10.84 -17.21
N ARG A 215 3.97 -11.36 -18.44
CA ARG A 215 3.17 -10.91 -19.60
C ARG A 215 3.23 -9.39 -19.82
N ASP A 216 4.44 -8.83 -19.83
CA ASP A 216 4.72 -7.40 -20.03
C ASP A 216 4.07 -6.50 -18.96
N LYS A 217 3.85 -7.03 -17.74
CA LYS A 217 3.26 -6.31 -16.62
C LYS A 217 4.10 -6.50 -15.35
N PRO A 218 4.40 -5.42 -14.60
CA PRO A 218 5.25 -5.51 -13.43
C PRO A 218 4.48 -6.02 -12.20
N ILE A 219 5.11 -6.94 -11.48
CA ILE A 219 4.73 -7.43 -10.16
C ILE A 219 5.85 -7.04 -9.20
N VAL A 220 5.55 -6.12 -8.28
CA VAL A 220 6.47 -5.69 -7.21
C VAL A 220 6.07 -6.40 -5.93
N TYR A 221 6.85 -7.37 -5.45
CA TYR A 221 6.39 -8.23 -4.34
C TYR A 221 6.43 -7.55 -2.98
N SER A 222 7.35 -6.63 -2.74
CA SER A 222 7.36 -5.78 -1.54
C SER A 222 8.13 -4.49 -1.79
N LEU A 223 7.53 -3.36 -1.40
CA LEU A 223 8.18 -2.05 -1.37
C LEU A 223 9.02 -1.80 -0.10
N GLY A 224 8.98 -2.70 0.87
CA GLY A 224 9.62 -2.50 2.18
C GLY A 224 8.93 -1.39 3.00
N ASN A 225 9.66 -0.88 3.99
CA ASN A 225 9.18 0.17 4.88
C ASN A 225 9.34 1.57 4.25
N PHE A 226 8.55 2.54 4.71
CA PHE A 226 8.70 3.94 4.29
C PHE A 226 8.78 4.89 5.49
N VAL A 227 7.66 5.23 6.13
CA VAL A 227 7.66 5.89 7.45
C VAL A 227 7.58 4.82 8.52
N PHE A 228 8.73 4.40 9.06
CA PHE A 228 8.82 3.28 9.99
C PHE A 228 9.94 3.41 11.02
N ASP A 229 9.72 2.98 12.26
CA ASP A 229 10.71 3.01 13.33
C ASP A 229 10.89 1.62 13.95
N SER A 230 11.77 1.51 14.94
CA SER A 230 11.98 0.28 15.75
C SER A 230 12.77 -0.86 15.11
N PHE A 231 13.32 -0.69 13.89
CA PHE A 231 14.25 -1.65 13.31
C PHE A 231 15.72 -1.21 13.43
N THR A 232 16.61 -2.16 13.74
CA THR A 232 18.07 -1.94 13.79
C THR A 232 18.77 -2.31 12.50
N GLU A 233 18.22 -3.24 11.73
CA GLU A 233 18.83 -3.77 10.52
C GLU A 233 18.67 -2.81 9.32
N GLU A 234 19.71 -2.70 8.49
CA GLU A 234 19.69 -1.83 7.31
C GLU A 234 18.61 -2.25 6.32
N VAL A 235 18.41 -3.55 6.14
CA VAL A 235 17.43 -4.11 5.20
C VAL A 235 15.99 -3.69 5.54
N ASN A 236 15.68 -3.53 6.83
CA ASN A 236 14.37 -3.07 7.28
C ASN A 236 14.22 -1.55 7.24
N ASN A 237 15.33 -0.82 7.29
CA ASN A 237 15.39 0.62 7.14
C ASN A 237 15.63 1.06 5.68
N THR A 238 15.36 0.15 4.74
CA THR A 238 15.44 0.40 3.30
C THR A 238 14.10 0.08 2.65
N GLY A 239 13.58 1.01 1.87
CA GLY A 239 12.35 0.82 1.09
C GLY A 239 12.43 1.47 -0.27
N TRP A 240 11.35 1.31 -1.04
CA TRP A 240 11.21 1.93 -2.35
C TRP A 240 9.96 2.79 -2.42
N LEU A 241 10.12 4.04 -2.88
CA LEU A 241 9.02 4.78 -3.47
C LEU A 241 8.88 4.32 -4.92
N LEU A 242 7.75 3.70 -5.25
CA LEU A 242 7.43 3.25 -6.61
C LEU A 242 6.75 4.36 -7.41
N ARG A 243 7.28 4.64 -8.61
CA ARG A 243 6.64 5.47 -9.62
C ARG A 243 6.23 4.62 -10.81
N LEU A 244 4.94 4.65 -11.14
CA LEU A 244 4.38 4.04 -12.34
C LEU A 244 3.95 5.13 -13.32
N GLU A 245 4.35 5.00 -14.57
CA GLU A 245 3.83 5.79 -15.69
C GLU A 245 2.81 4.95 -16.44
N LEU A 246 1.59 5.48 -16.61
CA LEU A 246 0.44 4.74 -17.10
C LEU A 246 -0.06 5.33 -18.42
N ASP A 247 -0.53 4.47 -19.33
CA ASP A 247 -1.40 4.85 -20.45
C ASP A 247 -2.60 3.89 -20.55
N ARG A 248 -3.45 4.03 -21.57
CA ARG A 248 -4.63 3.16 -21.77
C ARG A 248 -4.30 1.67 -22.00
N ARG A 249 -3.03 1.32 -22.23
CA ARG A 249 -2.58 -0.06 -22.45
C ARG A 249 -2.00 -0.69 -21.18
N GLY A 250 -1.83 0.07 -20.10
CA GLY A 250 -1.27 -0.44 -18.84
C GLY A 250 -0.10 0.42 -18.32
N VAL A 251 0.82 -0.24 -17.61
CA VAL A 251 2.05 0.39 -17.13
C VAL A 251 3.05 0.50 -18.29
N ARG A 252 3.45 1.72 -18.61
CA ARG A 252 4.50 2.00 -19.60
C ARG A 252 5.90 1.96 -19.02
N ALA A 253 6.05 2.43 -17.79
CA ALA A 253 7.33 2.44 -17.10
C ALA A 253 7.13 2.33 -15.60
N MET A 254 8.11 1.69 -14.97
CA MET A 254 8.22 1.51 -13.54
C MET A 254 9.60 1.99 -13.10
N ARG A 255 9.67 2.80 -12.05
CA ARG A 255 10.92 3.24 -11.44
C ARG A 255 10.78 3.23 -9.93
N THR A 256 11.87 2.94 -9.24
CA THR A 256 11.93 3.04 -7.79
C THR A 256 12.93 4.10 -7.36
N VAL A 257 12.59 4.84 -6.31
CA VAL A 257 13.53 5.68 -5.57
C VAL A 257 13.81 4.98 -4.25
N VAL A 258 15.09 4.72 -3.98
CA VAL A 258 15.51 4.10 -2.72
C VAL A 258 15.30 5.09 -1.58
N ALA A 259 14.60 4.65 -0.54
CA ALA A 259 14.39 5.37 0.70
C ALA A 259 15.27 4.75 1.80
N ARG A 260 16.05 5.57 2.49
CA ARG A 260 16.78 5.19 3.70
C ARG A 260 16.10 5.82 4.90
N ILE A 261 15.67 4.99 5.84
CA ILE A 261 14.87 5.41 6.98
C ILE A 261 15.81 5.71 8.15
N ASP A 262 15.70 6.91 8.71
CA ASP A 262 16.50 7.30 9.87
C ASP A 262 15.91 6.78 11.19
N ARG A 263 16.59 7.07 12.30
CA ARG A 263 16.18 6.64 13.64
C ARG A 263 14.89 7.30 14.14
N GLU A 264 14.45 8.39 13.52
CA GLU A 264 13.15 9.01 13.83
C GLU A 264 12.01 8.38 13.02
N GLY A 265 12.35 7.45 12.13
CA GLY A 265 11.45 6.80 11.20
C GLY A 265 11.08 7.65 10.00
N THR A 266 11.94 8.63 9.66
CA THR A 266 11.79 9.51 8.50
C THR A 266 12.54 8.92 7.29
N PRO A 267 11.86 8.66 6.16
CA PRO A 267 12.53 8.23 4.93
C PRO A 267 13.25 9.40 4.24
N HIS A 268 14.47 9.15 3.79
CA HIS A 268 15.27 10.08 2.98
C HIS A 268 15.58 9.46 1.60
N PRO A 269 15.42 10.20 0.50
CA PRO A 269 15.75 9.67 -0.83
C PRO A 269 17.26 9.51 -0.99
N ASP A 270 17.69 8.29 -1.33
CA ASP A 270 19.06 7.99 -1.71
C ASP A 270 19.21 8.14 -3.24
N MET A 271 19.56 9.36 -3.66
CA MET A 271 19.69 9.72 -5.07
C MET A 271 20.93 9.11 -5.75
N ALA A 272 21.85 8.51 -4.97
CA ALA A 272 23.03 7.84 -5.49
C ALA A 272 22.78 6.36 -5.74
N ALA A 273 21.86 5.75 -4.99
CA ALA A 273 21.46 4.36 -5.17
C ALA A 273 20.76 4.13 -6.53
N HIS A 274 20.95 2.92 -7.06
CA HIS A 274 20.20 2.44 -8.22
C HIS A 274 19.07 1.55 -7.73
N GLY A 275 17.84 1.97 -7.99
CA GLY A 275 16.65 1.16 -7.75
C GLY A 275 16.30 0.33 -8.99
N PRO A 276 15.47 -0.73 -8.83
CA PRO A 276 14.87 -1.42 -9.97
C PRO A 276 14.01 -0.50 -10.84
N CYS A 277 14.17 -0.63 -12.15
CA CYS A 277 13.41 0.10 -13.16
C CYS A 277 13.08 -0.80 -14.35
N TRP A 278 12.00 -0.47 -15.05
CA TRP A 278 11.54 -1.21 -16.20
C TRP A 278 10.69 -0.32 -17.12
N THR A 279 10.69 -0.62 -18.42
CA THR A 279 9.84 0.01 -19.44
C THR A 279 9.19 -1.08 -20.27
N ALA A 280 7.93 -0.89 -20.66
CA ALA A 280 7.18 -1.84 -21.48
C ALA A 280 7.96 -2.26 -22.74
N GLY A 281 7.96 -3.56 -23.01
CA GLY A 281 8.75 -4.19 -24.08
C GLY A 281 10.20 -4.52 -23.70
N GLN A 282 10.65 -4.24 -22.48
CA GLN A 282 11.90 -4.80 -21.95
C GLN A 282 11.65 -6.17 -21.32
N ASP A 283 12.56 -7.10 -21.57
CA ASP A 283 12.49 -8.46 -21.02
C ASP A 283 12.81 -8.47 -19.51
N ASP A 284 13.73 -7.61 -19.06
CA ASP A 284 14.28 -7.63 -17.71
C ASP A 284 14.16 -6.28 -16.98
N VAL A 285 14.11 -6.37 -15.66
CA VAL A 285 14.23 -5.23 -14.75
C VAL A 285 15.71 -4.83 -14.64
N VAL A 286 16.01 -3.55 -14.85
CA VAL A 286 17.36 -3.02 -14.85
C VAL A 286 17.58 -2.01 -13.73
N PRO A 287 18.79 -1.91 -13.15
CA PRO A 287 19.10 -0.87 -12.19
C PRO A 287 19.10 0.50 -12.86
N CYS A 288 18.40 1.47 -12.28
CA CYS A 288 18.43 2.86 -12.73
C CYS A 288 18.36 3.86 -11.57
N ARG A 289 18.75 5.11 -11.81
CA ARG A 289 18.63 6.17 -10.80
C ARG A 289 17.19 6.66 -10.73
N GLY A 290 16.67 6.84 -9.52
CA GLY A 290 15.34 7.36 -9.25
C GLY A 290 15.22 8.88 -9.47
N ARG A 291 15.37 9.32 -10.72
CA ARG A 291 15.11 10.71 -11.16
C ARG A 291 13.87 10.77 -12.03
#